data_AF-A0A813J338-F1
#
_entry.id   AF-A0A813J338-F1
#
_cell.length_a   1.000
_cell.length_b   1.000
_cell.length_c   1.000
_cell.angle_alpha   90.00
_cell.angle_beta   90.00
_cell.angle_gamma   90.00
#
_symmetry.space_group_name_H-M   'P 1'
#
loop_
_entity.id
_entity.type
_entity.pdbx_description
1 polymer ?
#
loop_
_entity_poly.entity_id
_entity_poly.type
_entity_poly.pdbx_seq_one_letter_code
_entity_poly.pdbx_strand_id
1 'polypeptide(L)'
;ASQHQAKERESRMALLRSRDVAAAEHRRRAEALERELQDLRPARFWQVAAPRAAALTEGEILSGLKQATGKFQSLATKFRSAGSGATTQRAFELRNQSVALQGQVLESVKAHARLELDRLEAAGAAVADSVATLLDVARARNDLLARGLSPEVEGLYSIAAVPRRSDMRQLRAALSAAEAAWQEATATWCAASATEEGGSGFSQKVAQLKAADAPAVLRDLEAARGRIAQCLARLQRAGPDLYELAFLDGGEAGEIEASAAAAVEEQLPHGWEAHLTEDDLLYYHSLVSGETQWEMPAQDAAVSAGWRLFQAEDGGWFYHNPYNGEGVWWPELPTCAAEPASLDALRREAAAHS
;
A
#
# COMPACT_ATOMS: atom_id res chain seq x y z
N ALA A 1 39.43 -18.09 -74.58
CA ALA A 1 39.30 -16.69 -74.13
C ALA A 1 37.87 -16.33 -73.69
N SER A 2 36.87 -16.42 -74.58
CA SER A 2 35.47 -16.03 -74.26
C SER A 2 34.87 -16.75 -73.03
N GLN A 3 35.01 -18.09 -72.94
CA GLN A 3 34.49 -18.85 -71.79
C GLN A 3 35.19 -18.50 -70.45
N HIS A 4 36.46 -18.11 -70.46
CA HIS A 4 37.18 -17.70 -69.25
C HIS A 4 36.66 -16.36 -68.73
N GLN A 5 36.51 -15.39 -69.62
CA GLN A 5 35.94 -14.07 -69.27
C GLN A 5 34.49 -14.18 -68.79
N ALA A 6 33.71 -15.12 -69.34
CA ALA A 6 32.36 -15.40 -68.85
C ALA A 6 32.38 -15.92 -67.41
N LYS A 7 33.24 -16.90 -67.10
CA LYS A 7 33.42 -17.43 -65.73
C LYS A 7 33.89 -16.38 -64.73
N GLU A 8 34.81 -15.50 -65.12
CA GLU A 8 35.27 -14.39 -64.27
C GLU A 8 34.18 -13.34 -64.00
N ARG A 9 33.35 -13.03 -65.00
CA ARG A 9 32.19 -12.15 -64.80
C ARG A 9 31.18 -12.78 -63.86
N GLU A 10 30.93 -14.08 -64.00
CA GLU A 10 29.99 -14.80 -63.17
C GLU A 10 30.48 -14.90 -61.71
N SER A 11 31.76 -15.18 -61.48
CA SER A 11 32.36 -15.20 -60.13
C SER A 11 32.33 -13.82 -59.48
N ARG A 12 32.60 -12.75 -60.23
CA ARG A 12 32.49 -11.37 -59.74
C ARG A 12 31.06 -11.00 -59.37
N MET A 13 30.08 -11.39 -60.17
CA MET A 13 28.66 -11.16 -59.88
C MET A 13 28.20 -11.97 -58.66
N ALA A 14 28.69 -13.21 -58.48
CA ALA A 14 28.40 -14.00 -57.29
C ALA A 14 28.97 -13.36 -56.02
N LEU A 15 30.19 -12.81 -56.08
CA LEU A 15 30.79 -12.05 -54.98
C LEU A 15 29.98 -10.80 -54.62
N LEU A 16 29.51 -10.04 -55.61
CA LEU A 16 28.66 -8.87 -55.37
C LEU A 16 27.33 -9.25 -54.73
N ARG A 17 26.66 -10.31 -55.19
CA ARG A 17 25.44 -10.84 -54.57
C ARG A 17 25.66 -11.28 -53.13
N SER A 18 26.76 -11.99 -52.86
CA SER A 18 27.13 -12.40 -51.50
C SER A 18 27.34 -11.19 -50.58
N ARG A 19 28.03 -10.14 -51.08
CA ARG A 19 28.20 -8.88 -50.36
C ARG A 19 26.87 -8.18 -50.06
N ASP A 20 25.95 -8.16 -51.02
CA ASP A 20 24.66 -7.49 -50.86
C ASP A 20 23.76 -8.23 -49.86
N VAL A 21 23.81 -9.57 -49.84
CA VAL A 21 23.12 -10.39 -48.82
C VAL A 21 23.68 -10.12 -47.42
N ALA A 22 25.01 -10.10 -47.27
CA ALA A 22 25.64 -9.80 -45.98
C ALA A 22 25.31 -8.37 -45.50
N ALA A 23 25.27 -7.39 -46.41
CA ALA A 23 24.89 -6.02 -46.10
C ALA A 23 23.40 -5.88 -45.72
N ALA A 24 22.52 -6.67 -46.34
CA ALA A 24 21.10 -6.72 -45.97
C ALA A 24 20.90 -7.35 -44.59
N GLU A 25 21.64 -8.42 -44.27
CA GLU A 25 21.58 -9.06 -42.96
C GLU A 25 22.10 -8.14 -41.85
N HIS A 26 23.20 -7.43 -42.08
CA HIS A 26 23.70 -6.42 -41.16
C HIS A 26 22.68 -5.31 -40.89
N ARG A 27 21.98 -4.82 -41.93
CA ARG A 27 20.90 -3.83 -41.76
C ARG A 27 19.75 -4.36 -40.91
N ARG A 28 19.28 -5.58 -41.17
CA ARG A 28 18.22 -6.21 -40.35
C ARG A 28 18.62 -6.35 -38.88
N ARG A 29 19.86 -6.78 -38.61
CA ARG A 29 20.37 -6.89 -37.23
C ARG A 29 20.50 -5.52 -36.56
N ALA A 30 20.92 -4.49 -37.29
CA ALA A 30 21.00 -3.12 -36.78
C ALA A 30 19.61 -2.55 -36.44
N GLU A 31 18.61 -2.75 -37.31
CA GLU A 31 17.21 -2.33 -37.07
C GLU A 31 16.58 -3.06 -35.88
N ALA A 32 16.86 -4.36 -35.72
CA ALA A 32 16.38 -5.13 -34.57
C ALA A 32 16.97 -4.60 -33.25
N LEU A 33 18.28 -4.34 -33.23
CA LEU A 33 18.96 -3.71 -32.08
C LEU A 33 18.45 -2.29 -31.80
N GLU A 34 18.12 -1.52 -32.84
CA GLU A 34 17.54 -0.20 -32.67
C GLU A 34 16.17 -0.26 -32.01
N ARG A 35 15.31 -1.22 -32.38
CA ARG A 35 14.02 -1.43 -31.70
C ARG A 35 14.20 -1.84 -30.25
N GLU A 36 15.09 -2.80 -29.96
CA GLU A 36 15.39 -3.20 -28.58
C GLU A 36 15.89 -2.01 -27.74
N LEU A 37 16.70 -1.12 -28.33
CA LEU A 37 17.19 0.08 -27.64
C LEU A 37 16.14 1.19 -27.52
N GLN A 38 15.20 1.29 -28.46
CA GLN A 38 14.06 2.20 -28.34
C GLN A 38 13.11 1.77 -27.23
N ASP A 39 12.92 0.46 -27.03
CA ASP A 39 12.17 -0.08 -25.89
C ASP A 39 12.88 0.18 -24.55
N LEU A 40 14.21 0.25 -24.56
CA LEU A 40 15.02 0.59 -23.39
C LEU A 40 15.25 2.10 -23.20
N ARG A 41 14.74 2.97 -24.09
CA ARG A 41 14.98 4.42 -23.97
C ARG A 41 14.31 4.98 -22.70
N PRO A 42 15.06 5.69 -21.84
CA PRO A 42 14.55 6.27 -20.60
C PRO A 42 13.34 7.20 -20.74
N ALA A 43 13.13 7.81 -21.92
CA ALA A 43 12.02 8.73 -22.14
C ALA A 43 10.64 8.08 -21.96
N ARG A 44 10.49 6.78 -22.28
CA ARG A 44 9.26 6.03 -21.97
C ARG A 44 9.23 5.51 -20.53
N PHE A 45 10.39 5.22 -19.95
CA PHE A 45 10.49 4.85 -18.55
C PHE A 45 9.99 5.98 -17.65
N TRP A 46 10.37 7.24 -17.91
CA TRP A 46 9.88 8.40 -17.15
C TRP A 46 8.40 8.73 -17.41
N GLN A 47 7.87 8.52 -18.61
CA GLN A 47 6.45 8.75 -18.92
C GLN A 47 5.50 7.68 -18.35
N VAL A 48 5.95 6.43 -18.25
CA VAL A 48 5.20 5.36 -17.55
C VAL A 48 5.43 5.43 -16.04
N ALA A 49 6.59 5.90 -15.60
CA ALA A 49 6.88 6.10 -14.19
C ALA A 49 6.15 7.31 -13.59
N ALA A 50 5.93 8.43 -14.28
CA ALA A 50 5.38 9.61 -13.59
C ALA A 50 4.03 9.39 -12.85
N PRO A 51 3.03 8.68 -13.42
CA PRO A 51 1.79 8.35 -12.69
C PRO A 51 1.92 7.10 -11.80
N ARG A 52 2.82 6.17 -12.15
CA ARG A 52 2.94 4.86 -11.51
C ARG A 52 4.02 4.81 -10.43
N ALA A 53 4.99 5.73 -10.44
CA ALA A 53 6.09 5.84 -9.48
C ALA A 53 5.63 6.36 -8.12
N ALA A 54 4.50 7.07 -8.07
CA ALA A 54 3.83 7.38 -6.80
C ALA A 54 3.24 6.13 -6.13
N ALA A 55 3.01 5.06 -6.89
CA ALA A 55 2.44 3.79 -6.41
C ALA A 55 3.44 2.64 -6.39
N LEU A 56 4.61 2.78 -7.02
CA LEU A 56 5.67 1.79 -6.97
C LEU A 56 6.38 1.92 -5.63
N THR A 57 6.49 0.79 -4.93
CA THR A 57 7.36 0.69 -3.77
C THR A 57 8.79 0.95 -4.21
N GLU A 58 9.58 1.56 -3.33
CA GLU A 58 10.96 1.95 -3.67
C GLU A 58 11.84 0.72 -4.01
N GLY A 59 11.50 -0.45 -3.46
CA GLY A 59 12.06 -1.74 -3.85
C GLY A 59 11.84 -2.09 -5.32
N GLU A 60 10.68 -1.76 -5.90
CA GLU A 60 10.40 -1.96 -7.33
C GLU A 60 11.20 -1.01 -8.21
N ILE A 61 11.40 0.24 -7.77
CA ILE A 61 12.24 1.22 -8.48
C ILE A 61 13.69 0.73 -8.51
N LEU A 62 14.24 0.30 -7.37
CA LEU A 62 15.60 -0.24 -7.27
C LEU A 62 15.76 -1.53 -8.08
N SER A 63 14.77 -2.43 -8.04
CA SER A 63 14.72 -3.64 -8.85
C SER A 63 14.75 -3.33 -10.36
N GLY A 64 13.92 -2.39 -10.80
CA GLY A 64 13.87 -1.95 -12.20
C GLY A 64 15.20 -1.35 -12.67
N LEU A 65 15.82 -0.50 -11.84
CA LEU A 65 17.14 0.08 -12.13
C LEU A 65 18.25 -0.98 -12.20
N LYS A 66 18.22 -1.98 -11.30
CA LYS A 66 19.15 -3.12 -11.31
C LYS A 66 19.00 -3.96 -12.58
N GLN A 67 17.75 -4.22 -13.00
CA GLN A 67 17.48 -4.97 -14.22
C GLN A 67 17.94 -4.20 -15.47
N ALA A 68 17.69 -2.89 -15.54
CA ALA A 68 18.12 -2.03 -16.63
C ALA A 68 19.66 -2.00 -16.76
N THR A 69 20.38 -1.81 -15.66
CA THR A 69 21.85 -1.82 -15.65
C THR A 69 22.43 -3.17 -16.07
N GLY A 70 21.83 -4.29 -15.65
CA GLY A 70 22.21 -5.63 -16.11
C GLY A 70 22.06 -5.81 -17.62
N LYS A 71 20.94 -5.33 -18.20
CA LYS A 71 20.73 -5.35 -19.66
C LYS A 71 21.77 -4.51 -20.40
N PHE A 72 22.09 -3.30 -19.92
CA PHE A 72 23.12 -2.45 -20.53
C PHE A 72 24.51 -3.09 -20.51
N GLN A 73 24.89 -3.76 -19.41
CA GLN A 73 26.16 -4.47 -19.33
C GLN A 73 26.24 -5.62 -20.33
N SER A 74 25.16 -6.41 -20.46
CA SER A 74 25.07 -7.49 -21.44
C SER A 74 25.20 -6.97 -22.89
N LEU A 75 24.55 -5.84 -23.20
CA LEU A 75 24.70 -5.23 -24.53
C LEU A 75 26.12 -4.73 -24.76
N ALA A 76 26.74 -4.08 -23.77
CA ALA A 76 28.11 -3.59 -23.87
C ALA A 76 29.15 -4.71 -24.07
N THR A 77 28.95 -5.89 -23.47
CA THR A 77 29.83 -7.05 -23.72
C THR A 77 29.63 -7.63 -25.12
N LYS A 78 28.38 -7.74 -25.60
CA LYS A 78 28.06 -8.16 -26.97
C LYS A 78 28.64 -7.22 -28.03
N PHE A 79 28.64 -5.90 -27.81
CA PHE A 79 29.25 -4.96 -28.75
C PHE A 79 30.77 -5.07 -28.79
N ARG A 80 31.42 -5.40 -27.67
CA ARG A 80 32.87 -5.57 -27.59
C ARG A 80 33.38 -6.73 -28.45
N SER A 81 32.60 -7.81 -28.57
CA SER A 81 32.98 -8.97 -29.39
C SER A 81 32.76 -8.76 -30.90
N ALA A 82 32.06 -7.70 -31.32
CA ALA A 82 31.67 -7.48 -32.73
C ALA A 82 32.71 -6.68 -33.58
N GLY A 83 33.82 -6.22 -33.00
CA GLY A 83 35.07 -5.92 -33.73
C GLY A 83 35.05 -4.86 -34.84
N SER A 84 34.34 -3.72 -34.72
CA SER A 84 34.43 -2.63 -35.71
C SER A 84 34.66 -1.24 -35.10
N GLY A 85 35.18 -0.28 -35.86
CA GLY A 85 35.40 1.11 -35.40
C GLY A 85 34.12 1.80 -34.90
N ALA A 86 32.94 1.43 -35.42
CA ALA A 86 31.66 1.93 -34.89
C ALA A 86 31.31 1.33 -33.52
N THR A 87 31.87 0.16 -33.19
CA THR A 87 31.64 -0.47 -31.88
C THR A 87 32.42 0.17 -30.74
N THR A 88 33.55 0.85 -31.02
CA THR A 88 34.34 1.51 -29.96
C THR A 88 33.65 2.78 -29.46
N GLN A 89 33.10 3.60 -30.37
CA GLN A 89 32.33 4.79 -30.00
C GLN A 89 31.07 4.42 -29.20
N ARG A 90 30.33 3.40 -29.65
CA ARG A 90 29.12 2.96 -28.94
C ARG A 90 29.43 2.30 -27.59
N ALA A 91 30.54 1.57 -27.48
CA ALA A 91 31.01 1.05 -26.19
C ALA A 91 31.38 2.17 -25.22
N PHE A 92 31.95 3.27 -25.71
CA PHE A 92 32.24 4.46 -24.90
C PHE A 92 30.95 5.15 -24.42
N GLU A 93 29.96 5.34 -25.30
CA GLU A 93 28.65 5.90 -24.93
C GLU A 93 27.93 5.05 -23.88
N LEU A 94 27.90 3.73 -24.06
CA LEU A 94 27.32 2.80 -23.08
C LEU A 94 28.04 2.85 -21.73
N ARG A 95 29.37 3.03 -21.73
CA ARG A 95 30.14 3.20 -20.49
C ARG A 95 29.75 4.51 -19.79
N ASN A 96 29.63 5.61 -20.52
CA ASN A 96 29.21 6.90 -19.96
C ASN A 96 27.79 6.83 -19.40
N GLN A 97 26.86 6.20 -20.13
CA GLN A 97 25.50 5.95 -19.63
C GLN A 97 25.50 5.07 -18.38
N SER A 98 26.33 4.02 -18.33
CA SER A 98 26.45 3.17 -17.15
C SER A 98 26.98 3.94 -15.94
N VAL A 99 27.93 4.85 -16.13
CA VAL A 99 28.44 5.73 -15.06
C VAL A 99 27.38 6.73 -14.62
N ALA A 100 26.63 7.33 -15.54
CA ALA A 100 25.54 8.25 -15.21
C ALA A 100 24.42 7.54 -14.42
N LEU A 101 24.01 6.34 -14.84
CA LEU A 101 23.04 5.52 -14.11
C LEU A 101 23.57 5.10 -12.72
N GLN A 102 24.86 4.80 -12.61
CA GLN A 102 25.50 4.55 -11.31
C GLN A 102 25.40 5.75 -10.37
N GLY A 103 25.66 6.95 -10.88
CA GLY A 103 25.50 8.19 -10.11
C GLY A 103 24.06 8.42 -9.69
N GLN A 104 23.11 8.21 -10.60
CA GLN A 104 21.68 8.38 -10.29
C GLN A 104 21.21 7.38 -9.23
N VAL A 105 21.60 6.11 -9.33
CA VAL A 105 21.24 5.08 -8.33
C VAL A 105 21.84 5.44 -6.96
N LEU A 106 23.06 5.96 -6.92
CA LEU A 106 23.67 6.40 -5.66
C LEU A 106 22.89 7.54 -5.03
N GLU A 107 22.53 8.57 -5.79
CA GLU A 107 21.75 9.69 -5.28
C GLU A 107 20.35 9.25 -4.84
N SER A 108 19.71 8.31 -5.56
CA SER A 108 18.45 7.71 -5.13
C SER A 108 18.57 6.94 -3.82
N VAL A 109 19.62 6.13 -3.64
CA VAL A 109 19.86 5.39 -2.39
C VAL A 109 20.11 6.33 -1.21
N LYS A 110 20.80 7.45 -1.41
CA LYS A 110 20.98 8.48 -0.38
C LYS A 110 19.69 9.23 -0.06
N ALA A 111 18.89 9.54 -1.09
CA ALA A 111 17.59 10.16 -0.90
C ALA A 111 16.65 9.26 -0.10
N HIS A 112 16.66 7.95 -0.39
CA HIS A 112 15.94 6.95 0.40
C HIS A 112 16.37 6.94 1.87
N ALA A 113 17.68 6.93 2.13
CA ALA A 113 18.22 6.97 3.50
C ALA A 113 17.65 8.14 4.30
N ARG A 114 17.59 9.32 3.66
CA ARG A 114 17.06 10.54 4.27
C ARG A 114 15.56 10.44 4.50
N LEU A 115 14.81 9.94 3.52
CA LEU A 115 13.36 9.75 3.65
C LEU A 115 13.03 8.84 4.85
N GLU A 116 13.73 7.70 5.00
CA GLU A 116 13.50 6.77 6.11
C GLU A 116 13.88 7.39 7.45
N LEU A 117 14.96 8.17 7.50
CA LEU A 117 15.31 8.94 8.69
C LEU A 117 14.21 9.96 9.03
N ASP A 118 13.74 10.73 8.06
CA ASP A 118 12.67 11.73 8.24
C ASP A 118 11.36 11.08 8.73
N ARG A 119 11.00 9.90 8.18
CA ARG A 119 9.84 9.12 8.63
C ARG A 119 9.99 8.65 10.08
N LEU A 120 11.16 8.14 10.46
CA LEU A 120 11.43 7.71 11.82
C LEU A 120 11.46 8.90 12.80
N GLU A 121 12.00 10.05 12.39
CA GLU A 121 11.99 11.28 13.18
C GLU A 121 10.58 11.84 13.36
N ALA A 122 9.76 11.83 12.31
CA ALA A 122 8.36 12.23 12.38
C ALA A 122 7.55 11.29 13.31
N ALA A 123 7.73 9.97 13.17
CA ALA A 123 7.11 9.00 14.07
C ALA A 123 7.59 9.19 15.52
N GLY A 124 8.88 9.44 15.72
CA GLY A 124 9.45 9.74 17.04
C GLY A 124 8.89 11.02 17.67
N ALA A 125 8.65 12.07 16.86
CA ALA A 125 8.00 13.29 17.33
C ALA A 125 6.54 13.03 17.75
N ALA A 126 5.78 12.28 16.95
CA ALA A 126 4.41 11.89 17.30
C ALA A 126 4.34 11.04 18.59
N VAL A 127 5.31 10.14 18.79
CA VAL A 127 5.45 9.41 20.06
C VAL A 127 5.75 10.37 21.21
N ALA A 128 6.68 11.32 21.02
CA ALA A 128 7.03 12.28 22.06
C ALA A 128 5.84 13.15 22.48
N ASP A 129 5.05 13.62 21.53
CA ASP A 129 3.83 14.42 21.78
C ASP A 129 2.78 13.60 22.53
N SER A 130 2.52 12.36 22.10
CA SER A 130 1.57 11.46 22.77
C SER A 130 2.05 11.06 24.18
N VAL A 131 3.35 10.89 24.38
CA VAL A 131 3.92 10.66 25.71
C VAL A 131 3.80 11.90 26.58
N ALA A 132 3.97 13.10 26.03
CA ALA A 132 3.83 14.35 26.79
C ALA A 132 2.41 14.52 27.35
N THR A 133 1.37 14.25 26.55
CA THR A 133 -0.02 14.31 27.02
C THR A 133 -0.29 13.28 28.13
N LEU A 134 0.20 12.04 27.98
CA LEU A 134 0.06 11.01 29.01
C LEU A 134 0.85 11.32 30.29
N LEU A 135 2.00 11.99 30.18
CA LEU A 135 2.74 12.48 31.33
C LEU A 135 1.97 13.56 32.09
N ASP A 136 1.22 14.42 31.40
CA ASP A 136 0.35 15.41 32.05
C ASP A 136 -0.82 14.73 32.78
N VAL A 137 -1.39 13.67 32.21
CA VAL A 137 -2.37 12.81 32.90
C VAL A 137 -1.77 12.16 34.14
N ALA A 138 -0.55 11.62 34.04
CA ALA A 138 0.16 11.03 35.17
C ALA A 138 0.40 12.04 36.31
N ARG A 139 0.81 13.27 35.95
CA ARG A 139 0.98 14.37 36.92
C ARG A 139 -0.34 14.73 37.59
N ALA A 140 -1.43 14.88 36.82
CA ALA A 140 -2.74 15.16 37.36
C ALA A 140 -3.22 14.07 38.34
N ARG A 141 -2.97 12.79 38.03
CA ARG A 141 -3.25 11.66 38.94
C ARG A 141 -2.44 11.76 40.24
N ASN A 142 -1.14 12.02 40.14
CA ASN A 142 -0.28 12.16 41.31
C ASN A 142 -0.68 13.35 42.20
N ASP A 143 -1.11 14.47 41.59
CA ASP A 143 -1.60 15.64 42.33
C ASP A 143 -2.91 15.35 43.07
N LEU A 144 -3.82 14.56 42.49
CA LEU A 144 -5.05 14.11 43.16
C LEU A 144 -4.74 13.17 44.33
N LEU A 145 -3.84 12.20 44.11
CA LEU A 145 -3.37 11.29 45.16
C LEU A 145 -2.71 12.04 46.32
N ALA A 146 -1.88 13.05 46.02
CA ALA A 146 -1.24 13.90 47.04
C ALA A 146 -2.26 14.69 47.88
N ARG A 147 -3.46 14.95 47.36
CA ARG A 147 -4.57 15.58 48.07
C ARG A 147 -5.45 14.59 48.84
N GLY A 148 -5.11 13.29 48.82
CA GLY A 148 -5.92 12.23 49.43
C GLY A 148 -7.19 11.89 48.65
N LEU A 149 -7.31 12.36 47.40
CA LEU A 149 -8.40 11.97 46.50
C LEU A 149 -7.95 10.71 45.77
N SER A 150 -8.50 9.57 46.16
CA SER A 150 -8.26 8.34 45.41
C SER A 150 -8.94 8.47 44.03
N PRO A 151 -8.23 8.14 42.94
CA PRO A 151 -8.82 8.10 41.62
C PRO A 151 -9.94 7.07 41.52
N GLU A 152 -10.04 6.09 42.42
CA GLU A 152 -11.07 5.03 42.38
C GLU A 152 -12.43 5.45 42.96
N VAL A 153 -12.54 6.64 43.56
CA VAL A 153 -13.83 7.10 44.09
C VAL A 153 -14.71 7.56 42.93
N GLU A 154 -15.57 6.64 42.49
CA GLU A 154 -16.58 6.82 41.44
C GLU A 154 -17.34 8.15 41.63
N GLY A 155 -17.12 9.08 40.70
CA GLY A 155 -17.86 10.35 40.63
C GLY A 155 -17.00 11.63 40.67
N LEU A 156 -15.71 11.53 41.02
CA LEU A 156 -14.78 12.68 41.04
C LEU A 156 -13.66 12.59 40.01
N TYR A 157 -13.85 11.81 38.94
CA TYR A 157 -12.93 11.82 37.81
C TYR A 157 -12.94 13.19 37.14
N SER A 158 -11.95 14.02 37.47
CA SER A 158 -11.59 15.12 36.61
C SER A 158 -11.21 14.53 35.25
N ILE A 159 -11.82 15.03 34.17
CA ILE A 159 -11.53 14.67 32.78
C ILE A 159 -10.01 14.72 32.49
N ALA A 160 -9.23 15.46 33.28
CA ALA A 160 -7.78 15.56 33.18
C ALA A 160 -7.00 14.35 33.72
N ALA A 161 -7.58 13.47 34.54
CA ALA A 161 -6.89 12.36 35.21
C ALA A 161 -7.10 11.00 34.54
N VAL A 162 -7.91 10.94 33.48
CA VAL A 162 -8.13 9.71 32.70
C VAL A 162 -7.48 9.89 31.33
N PRO A 163 -6.58 8.98 30.91
CA PRO A 163 -6.00 9.05 29.57
C PRO A 163 -7.12 8.90 28.55
N ARG A 164 -7.17 9.80 27.55
CA ARG A 164 -8.17 9.68 26.50
C ARG A 164 -7.82 8.48 25.61
N ARG A 165 -8.84 7.73 25.18
CA ARG A 165 -8.67 6.62 24.22
C ARG A 165 -8.00 7.08 22.93
N SER A 166 -8.24 8.32 22.50
CA SER A 166 -7.57 8.94 21.34
C SER A 166 -6.05 9.00 21.50
N ASP A 167 -5.56 9.39 22.67
CA ASP A 167 -4.13 9.64 22.91
C ASP A 167 -3.37 8.31 22.97
N MET A 168 -4.00 7.28 23.55
CA MET A 168 -3.50 5.91 23.55
C MET A 168 -3.45 5.32 22.13
N ARG A 169 -4.49 5.55 21.33
CA ARG A 169 -4.51 5.16 19.91
C ARG A 169 -3.40 5.86 19.11
N GLN A 170 -3.23 7.16 19.31
CA GLN A 170 -2.17 7.94 18.66
C GLN A 170 -0.77 7.43 19.03
N LEU A 171 -0.52 7.16 20.31
CA LEU A 171 0.75 6.57 20.76
C LEU A 171 1.01 5.23 20.07
N ARG A 172 0.03 4.32 20.02
CA ARG A 172 0.18 3.00 19.37
C ARG A 172 0.43 3.13 17.88
N ALA A 173 -0.34 3.99 17.18
CA ALA A 173 -0.15 4.25 15.76
C ALA A 173 1.25 4.82 15.48
N ALA A 174 1.73 5.75 16.30
CA ALA A 174 3.07 6.32 16.16
C ALA A 174 4.18 5.29 16.43
N LEU A 175 4.00 4.41 17.42
CA LEU A 175 4.94 3.30 17.69
C LEU A 175 4.98 2.27 16.56
N SER A 176 3.82 1.90 16.01
CA SER A 176 3.72 1.01 14.85
C SER A 176 4.39 1.63 13.62
N ALA A 177 4.16 2.92 13.36
CA ALA A 177 4.83 3.63 12.27
C ALA A 177 6.35 3.69 12.46
N ALA A 178 6.83 3.92 13.69
CA ALA A 178 8.26 3.90 14.00
C ALA A 178 8.88 2.50 13.82
N GLU A 179 8.17 1.45 14.21
CA GLU A 179 8.60 0.07 14.00
C GLU A 179 8.67 -0.29 12.51
N ALA A 180 7.64 0.06 11.74
CA ALA A 180 7.63 -0.15 10.29
C ALA A 180 8.79 0.57 9.59
N ALA A 181 9.01 1.86 9.90
CA ALA A 181 10.13 2.62 9.37
C ALA A 181 11.49 1.99 9.75
N TRP A 182 11.62 1.50 10.99
CA TRP A 182 12.83 0.81 11.42
C TRP A 182 13.06 -0.51 10.68
N GLN A 183 12.02 -1.32 10.48
CA GLN A 183 12.09 -2.58 9.74
C GLN A 183 12.46 -2.35 8.27
N GLU A 184 11.84 -1.36 7.62
CA GLU A 184 12.15 -0.97 6.24
C GLU A 184 13.60 -0.48 6.10
N ALA A 185 14.05 0.39 7.01
CA ALA A 185 15.42 0.89 7.02
C ALA A 185 16.43 -0.23 7.27
N THR A 186 16.22 -1.08 8.27
CA THR A 186 17.14 -2.19 8.56
C THR A 186 17.16 -3.22 7.44
N ALA A 187 16.03 -3.57 6.84
CA ALA A 187 15.99 -4.45 5.67
C ALA A 187 16.82 -3.87 4.50
N THR A 188 16.74 -2.56 4.26
CA THR A 188 17.42 -1.90 3.15
C THR A 188 18.93 -1.76 3.37
N TRP A 189 19.35 -1.48 4.61
CA TRP A 189 20.73 -1.15 4.96
C TRP A 189 21.52 -2.34 5.53
N CYS A 190 20.90 -3.28 6.23
CA CYS A 190 21.57 -4.46 6.78
C CYS A 190 21.75 -5.59 5.76
N ALA A 191 20.85 -5.73 4.77
CA ALA A 191 20.95 -6.79 3.76
C ALA A 191 22.19 -6.67 2.83
N ALA A 192 22.91 -5.56 2.89
CA ALA A 192 24.07 -5.31 2.02
C ALA A 192 25.32 -6.15 2.37
N SER A 193 25.38 -6.77 3.55
CA SER A 193 26.55 -7.56 3.99
C SER A 193 26.52 -9.02 3.52
N ALA A 194 25.36 -9.55 3.13
CA ALA A 194 25.24 -10.89 2.58
C ALA A 194 25.63 -10.89 1.08
N THR A 195 26.93 -10.82 0.82
CA THR A 195 27.47 -10.93 -0.53
C THR A 195 27.18 -12.32 -1.10
N GLU A 196 26.23 -12.41 -2.03
CA GLU A 196 26.18 -13.51 -2.98
C GLU A 196 27.48 -13.47 -3.81
N GLU A 197 28.32 -14.48 -3.62
CA GLU A 197 29.53 -14.73 -4.41
C GLU A 197 29.13 -14.97 -5.87
N GLY A 198 29.02 -13.90 -6.66
CA GLY A 198 28.60 -13.97 -8.07
C GLY A 198 27.90 -12.73 -8.62
N GLY A 199 27.61 -11.73 -7.78
CA GLY A 199 26.97 -10.50 -8.22
C GLY A 199 27.77 -9.72 -9.27
N SER A 200 27.09 -9.19 -10.30
CA SER A 200 27.70 -8.29 -11.29
C SER A 200 28.45 -7.13 -10.61
N GLY A 201 29.52 -6.62 -11.25
CA GLY A 201 30.34 -5.53 -10.68
C GLY A 201 29.57 -4.24 -10.35
N PHE A 202 28.36 -4.07 -10.87
CA PHE A 202 27.46 -2.98 -10.44
C PHE A 202 26.84 -3.25 -9.07
N SER A 203 26.37 -4.48 -8.82
CA SER A 203 25.84 -4.88 -7.52
C SER A 203 26.90 -4.74 -6.42
N GLN A 204 28.16 -5.08 -6.76
CA GLN A 204 29.29 -4.91 -5.84
C GLN A 204 29.56 -3.43 -5.52
N LYS A 205 29.49 -2.53 -6.51
CA LYS A 205 29.65 -1.09 -6.26
C LYS A 205 28.52 -0.50 -5.41
N VAL A 206 27.27 -0.89 -5.67
CA VAL A 206 26.13 -0.46 -4.84
C VAL A 206 26.30 -0.99 -3.42
N ALA A 207 26.74 -2.25 -3.25
CA ALA A 207 27.04 -2.82 -1.94
C ALA A 207 28.19 -2.09 -1.23
N GLN A 208 29.27 -1.74 -1.94
CA GLN A 208 30.38 -0.95 -1.39
C GLN A 208 29.94 0.44 -0.93
N LEU A 209 29.08 1.10 -1.72
CA LEU A 209 28.55 2.42 -1.36
C LEU A 209 27.61 2.33 -0.17
N LYS A 210 26.71 1.34 -0.16
CA LYS A 210 25.89 1.04 1.03
C LYS A 210 26.76 0.77 2.23
N ALA A 211 27.83 -0.01 2.11
CA ALA A 211 28.75 -0.31 3.21
C ALA A 211 29.51 0.93 3.72
N ALA A 212 29.78 1.92 2.86
CA ALA A 212 30.43 3.16 3.25
C ALA A 212 29.49 4.08 4.05
N ASP A 213 28.24 4.22 3.63
CA ASP A 213 27.27 5.14 4.24
C ASP A 213 26.43 4.49 5.35
N ALA A 214 26.26 3.16 5.33
CA ALA A 214 25.45 2.41 6.30
C ALA A 214 25.79 2.69 7.76
N PRO A 215 27.07 2.77 8.19
CA PRO A 215 27.38 3.02 9.60
C PRO A 215 26.85 4.37 10.10
N ALA A 216 26.89 5.41 9.26
CA ALA A 216 26.37 6.72 9.63
C ALA A 216 24.83 6.70 9.71
N VAL A 217 24.17 6.13 8.69
CA VAL A 217 22.70 6.02 8.64
C VAL A 217 22.18 5.18 9.82
N LEU A 218 22.77 4.01 10.07
CA LEU A 218 22.37 3.13 11.18
C LEU A 218 22.55 3.82 12.53
N ARG A 219 23.65 4.54 12.74
CA ARG A 219 23.86 5.32 13.97
C ARG A 219 22.78 6.38 14.17
N ASP A 220 22.40 7.08 13.10
CA ASP A 220 21.39 8.14 13.18
C ASP A 220 19.98 7.55 13.45
N LEU A 221 19.66 6.41 12.82
CA LEU A 221 18.44 5.64 13.11
C LEU A 221 18.43 5.11 14.56
N GLU A 222 19.54 4.56 15.05
CA GLU A 222 19.68 4.10 16.43
C GLU A 222 19.51 5.25 17.43
N ALA A 223 20.05 6.43 17.11
CA ALA A 223 19.84 7.63 17.92
C ALA A 223 18.36 8.03 17.97
N ALA A 224 17.63 7.97 16.85
CA ALA A 224 16.19 8.22 16.81
C ALA A 224 15.40 7.21 17.65
N ARG A 225 15.71 5.92 17.51
CA ARG A 225 15.13 4.85 18.35
C ARG A 225 15.43 5.07 19.84
N GLY A 226 16.64 5.51 20.18
CA GLY A 226 17.04 5.84 21.54
C GLY A 226 16.18 6.97 22.15
N ARG A 227 15.82 7.98 21.35
CA ARG A 227 14.90 9.05 21.79
C ARG A 227 13.51 8.51 22.11
N ILE A 228 12.96 7.65 21.25
CA ILE A 228 11.67 6.97 21.49
C ILE A 228 11.72 6.16 22.79
N ALA A 229 12.76 5.35 22.98
CA ALA A 229 12.94 4.56 24.19
C ALA A 229 13.05 5.44 25.45
N GLN A 230 13.73 6.58 25.35
CA GLN A 230 13.83 7.53 26.46
C GLN A 230 12.47 8.14 26.82
N CYS A 231 11.63 8.48 25.84
CA CYS A 231 10.26 8.96 26.06
C CYS A 231 9.42 7.90 26.77
N LEU A 232 9.44 6.66 26.28
CA LEU A 232 8.71 5.55 26.90
C LEU A 232 9.18 5.27 28.34
N ALA A 233 10.50 5.30 28.59
CA ALA A 233 11.05 5.13 29.94
C ALA A 233 10.68 6.28 30.90
N ARG A 234 10.35 7.48 30.38
CA ARG A 234 9.80 8.57 31.20
C ARG A 234 8.33 8.29 31.56
N LEU A 235 7.54 7.82 30.60
CA LEU A 235 6.14 7.43 30.83
C LEU A 235 6.06 6.31 31.88
N GLN A 236 6.84 5.25 31.71
CA GLN A 236 6.88 4.11 32.64
C GLN A 236 7.21 4.52 34.08
N ARG A 237 8.14 5.47 34.26
CA ARG A 237 8.51 5.98 35.60
C ARG A 237 7.45 6.89 36.21
N ALA A 238 6.72 7.65 35.38
CA ALA A 238 5.71 8.60 35.85
C ALA A 238 4.37 7.94 36.17
N GLY A 239 4.01 6.90 35.42
CA GLY A 239 2.77 6.16 35.57
C GLY A 239 2.91 4.75 34.98
N PRO A 240 3.33 3.74 35.77
CA PRO A 240 3.47 2.37 35.29
C PRO A 240 2.15 1.83 34.76
N ASP A 241 1.01 2.15 35.39
CA ASP A 241 -0.31 1.69 34.93
C ASP A 241 -0.68 2.30 33.57
N LEU A 242 -0.30 3.55 33.30
CA LEU A 242 -0.53 4.19 31.99
C LEU A 242 0.35 3.55 30.91
N TYR A 243 1.57 3.18 31.26
CA TYR A 243 2.45 2.43 30.38
C TYR A 243 1.85 1.05 30.08
N GLU A 244 1.47 0.28 31.10
CA GLU A 244 0.83 -1.03 30.92
C GLU A 244 -0.46 -0.92 30.09
N LEU A 245 -1.32 0.06 30.35
CA LEU A 245 -2.51 0.31 29.51
C LEU A 245 -2.17 0.63 28.04
N ALA A 246 -1.03 1.27 27.78
CA ALA A 246 -0.62 1.59 26.41
C ALA A 246 -0.23 0.32 25.62
N PHE A 247 0.29 -0.71 26.31
CA PHE A 247 0.86 -1.91 25.68
C PHE A 247 0.03 -3.20 25.88
N LEU A 248 -0.73 -3.34 26.97
CA LEU A 248 -1.51 -4.55 27.29
C LEU A 248 -2.85 -4.65 26.55
N ASP A 249 -3.43 -3.52 26.12
CA ASP A 249 -4.75 -3.49 25.46
C ASP A 249 -4.69 -3.57 23.92
N GLY A 250 -3.55 -4.05 23.38
CA GLY A 250 -3.37 -4.31 21.95
C GLY A 250 -3.81 -5.70 21.51
N GLY A 251 -4.24 -6.56 22.45
CA GLY A 251 -4.75 -7.90 22.15
C GLY A 251 -6.25 -7.88 21.83
N GLU A 252 -6.58 -7.91 20.54
CA GLU A 252 -7.85 -8.38 19.98
C GLU A 252 -9.13 -7.57 20.18
N ALA A 253 -9.31 -6.78 21.25
CA ALA A 253 -10.63 -6.15 21.48
C ALA A 253 -10.93 -4.94 20.57
N GLY A 254 -9.91 -4.25 20.01
CA GLY A 254 -10.11 -2.97 19.30
C GLY A 254 -9.85 -2.97 17.79
N GLU A 255 -8.99 -3.86 17.29
CA GLU A 255 -8.75 -3.98 15.84
C GLU A 255 -9.78 -4.86 15.15
N ILE A 256 -10.44 -5.75 15.90
CA ILE A 256 -11.63 -6.43 15.41
C ILE A 256 -12.76 -5.42 15.28
N GLU A 257 -12.94 -4.36 16.09
CA GLU A 257 -14.14 -3.51 15.93
C GLU A 257 -14.10 -2.53 14.74
N ALA A 258 -12.94 -1.95 14.40
CA ALA A 258 -12.85 -1.07 13.23
C ALA A 258 -12.76 -1.84 11.90
N SER A 259 -12.08 -3.00 11.91
CA SER A 259 -12.04 -3.92 10.76
C SER A 259 -13.34 -4.72 10.64
N ALA A 260 -14.00 -5.06 11.76
CA ALA A 260 -15.34 -5.64 11.75
C ALA A 260 -16.40 -4.61 11.43
N ALA A 261 -16.29 -3.32 11.72
CA ALA A 261 -17.28 -2.37 11.17
C ALA A 261 -17.30 -2.44 9.63
N ALA A 262 -16.11 -2.50 9.00
CA ALA A 262 -15.98 -2.66 7.56
C ALA A 262 -16.32 -4.09 7.06
N ALA A 263 -16.05 -5.14 7.83
CA ALA A 263 -16.39 -6.52 7.46
C ALA A 263 -17.83 -6.93 7.83
N VAL A 264 -18.47 -6.22 8.77
CA VAL A 264 -19.88 -6.37 9.18
C VAL A 264 -20.77 -5.65 8.18
N GLU A 265 -20.32 -4.56 7.53
CA GLU A 265 -21.00 -4.03 6.34
C GLU A 265 -21.21 -5.11 5.26
N GLU A 266 -20.30 -6.08 5.14
CA GLU A 266 -20.41 -7.18 4.18
C GLU A 266 -21.33 -8.32 4.65
N GLN A 267 -21.69 -8.36 5.95
CA GLN A 267 -22.57 -9.37 6.55
C GLN A 267 -23.95 -8.83 6.96
N LEU A 268 -24.16 -7.52 6.89
CA LEU A 268 -25.45 -6.94 7.24
C LEU A 268 -26.50 -7.36 6.21
N PRO A 269 -27.68 -7.82 6.68
CA PRO A 269 -28.80 -8.02 5.78
C PRO A 269 -29.11 -6.74 5.01
N HIS A 270 -29.58 -6.90 3.79
CA HIS A 270 -29.87 -5.77 2.91
C HIS A 270 -30.86 -4.79 3.57
N GLY A 271 -30.59 -3.49 3.38
CA GLY A 271 -31.40 -2.41 3.98
C GLY A 271 -31.02 -2.03 5.41
N TRP A 272 -29.88 -2.49 5.93
CA TRP A 272 -29.32 -2.05 7.21
C TRP A 272 -27.97 -1.35 7.04
N GLU A 273 -27.70 -0.37 7.89
CA GLU A 273 -26.41 0.31 8.02
C GLU A 273 -25.92 0.23 9.46
N ALA A 274 -24.61 0.08 9.67
CA ALA A 274 -23.98 0.18 10.98
C ALA A 274 -23.50 1.61 11.24
N HIS A 275 -23.78 2.12 12.43
CA HIS A 275 -23.41 3.47 12.86
C HIS A 275 -22.75 3.42 14.24
N LEU A 276 -21.84 4.37 14.51
CA LEU A 276 -21.20 4.52 15.83
C LEU A 276 -21.75 5.79 16.51
N THR A 277 -22.03 5.67 17.81
CA THR A 277 -22.36 6.82 18.66
C THR A 277 -21.10 7.61 19.08
N GLU A 278 -21.27 8.77 19.71
CA GLU A 278 -20.15 9.58 20.26
C GLU A 278 -19.31 8.81 21.30
N ASP A 279 -19.90 7.80 21.94
CA ASP A 279 -19.27 6.91 22.91
C ASP A 279 -18.61 5.67 22.27
N ASP A 280 -18.44 5.66 20.94
CA ASP A 280 -17.96 4.51 20.15
C ASP A 280 -18.83 3.24 20.30
N LEU A 281 -20.12 3.36 20.68
CA LEU A 281 -21.03 2.21 20.72
C LEU A 281 -21.69 1.98 19.35
N LEU A 282 -21.63 0.75 18.85
CA LEU A 282 -22.19 0.31 17.57
C LEU A 282 -23.71 0.12 17.66
N TYR A 283 -24.46 0.71 16.74
CA TYR A 283 -25.88 0.45 16.54
C TYR A 283 -26.19 0.25 15.05
N TYR A 284 -27.29 -0.43 14.75
CA TYR A 284 -27.74 -0.73 13.40
C TYR A 284 -28.98 0.09 13.10
N HIS A 285 -28.99 0.77 11.96
CA HIS A 285 -30.11 1.59 11.48
C HIS A 285 -30.73 0.92 10.25
N SER A 286 -32.05 0.72 10.29
CA SER A 286 -32.82 0.16 9.18
C SER A 286 -33.21 1.28 8.20
N LEU A 287 -32.75 1.18 6.95
CA LEU A 287 -33.08 2.15 5.90
C LEU A 287 -34.55 2.10 5.45
N VAL A 288 -35.22 0.95 5.64
CA VAL A 288 -36.61 0.75 5.23
C VAL A 288 -37.60 1.26 6.27
N SER A 289 -37.35 0.97 7.55
CA SER A 289 -38.25 1.34 8.65
C SER A 289 -37.86 2.64 9.36
N GLY A 290 -36.58 3.03 9.29
CA GLY A 290 -36.01 4.12 10.08
C GLY A 290 -35.75 3.76 11.54
N GLU A 291 -35.90 2.49 11.93
CA GLU A 291 -35.64 2.03 13.30
C GLU A 291 -34.15 1.82 13.57
N THR A 292 -33.75 1.99 14.83
CA THR A 292 -32.39 1.69 15.31
C THR A 292 -32.41 0.59 16.36
N GLN A 293 -31.39 -0.28 16.33
CA GLN A 293 -31.24 -1.35 17.31
C GLN A 293 -29.76 -1.62 17.63
N TRP A 294 -29.50 -2.18 18.81
CA TRP A 294 -28.14 -2.49 19.26
C TRP A 294 -27.67 -3.88 18.85
N GLU A 295 -28.60 -4.81 18.59
CA GLU A 295 -28.30 -6.19 18.19
C GLU A 295 -28.20 -6.31 16.66
N MET A 296 -27.29 -7.13 16.16
CA MET A 296 -27.12 -7.32 14.71
C MET A 296 -28.39 -7.96 14.11
N PRO A 297 -29.00 -7.36 13.09
CA PRO A 297 -30.19 -7.90 12.47
C PRO A 297 -29.89 -9.27 11.83
N ALA A 298 -30.69 -10.28 12.16
CA ALA A 298 -30.53 -11.62 11.59
C ALA A 298 -31.24 -11.78 10.24
N GLN A 299 -32.07 -10.80 9.83
CA GLN A 299 -32.94 -10.88 8.65
C GLN A 299 -32.99 -9.55 7.87
N ASP A 300 -33.19 -9.66 6.55
CA ASP A 300 -33.34 -8.53 5.64
C ASP A 300 -34.49 -7.62 6.10
N ALA A 301 -34.24 -6.30 6.11
CA ALA A 301 -35.20 -5.30 6.57
C ALA A 301 -36.49 -5.33 5.74
N ALA A 302 -36.38 -5.51 4.41
CA ALA A 302 -37.53 -5.62 3.53
C ALA A 302 -38.35 -6.88 3.83
N VAL A 303 -37.67 -8.00 4.13
CA VAL A 303 -38.33 -9.25 4.51
C VAL A 303 -39.05 -9.12 5.85
N SER A 304 -38.42 -8.44 6.81
CA SER A 304 -39.02 -8.13 8.12
C SER A 304 -40.23 -7.19 7.98
N ALA A 305 -40.18 -6.29 6.99
CA ALA A 305 -41.28 -5.43 6.61
C ALA A 305 -42.36 -6.14 5.75
N GLY A 306 -42.33 -7.47 5.64
CA GLY A 306 -43.36 -8.27 4.98
C GLY A 306 -43.18 -8.49 3.47
N TRP A 307 -42.10 -7.96 2.87
CA TRP A 307 -41.76 -8.25 1.48
C TRP A 307 -41.14 -9.64 1.34
N ARG A 308 -41.18 -10.20 0.14
CA ARG A 308 -40.58 -11.51 -0.15
C ARG A 308 -39.57 -11.38 -1.27
N LEU A 309 -38.35 -11.88 -1.06
CA LEU A 309 -37.31 -11.87 -2.07
C LEU A 309 -37.47 -13.07 -3.00
N PHE A 310 -37.51 -12.83 -4.30
CA PHE A 310 -37.60 -13.86 -5.34
C PHE A 310 -36.46 -13.71 -6.35
N GLN A 311 -36.05 -14.83 -6.94
CA GLN A 311 -35.13 -14.85 -8.08
C GLN A 311 -35.94 -15.06 -9.37
N ALA A 312 -35.78 -14.16 -10.33
CA ALA A 312 -36.35 -14.25 -11.67
C ALA A 312 -35.58 -15.25 -12.55
N GLU A 313 -36.17 -15.64 -13.69
CA GLU A 313 -35.59 -16.64 -14.60
C GLU A 313 -34.25 -16.21 -15.23
N ASP A 314 -34.02 -14.89 -15.34
CA ASP A 314 -32.76 -14.32 -15.82
C ASP A 314 -31.67 -14.27 -14.73
N GLY A 315 -31.97 -14.75 -13.53
CA GLY A 315 -31.08 -14.76 -12.36
C GLY A 315 -31.11 -13.47 -11.55
N GLY A 316 -31.85 -12.44 -11.98
CA GLY A 316 -32.04 -11.20 -11.23
C GLY A 316 -32.89 -11.42 -9.98
N TRP A 317 -32.64 -10.66 -8.93
CA TRP A 317 -33.43 -10.71 -7.69
C TRP A 317 -34.43 -9.56 -7.66
N PHE A 318 -35.61 -9.78 -7.09
CA PHE A 318 -36.59 -8.71 -6.86
C PHE A 318 -37.40 -8.97 -5.59
N TYR A 319 -37.80 -7.90 -4.92
CA TYR A 319 -38.74 -7.95 -3.80
C TYR A 319 -40.16 -7.91 -4.33
N HIS A 320 -41.02 -8.80 -3.85
CA HIS A 320 -42.44 -8.85 -4.18
C HIS A 320 -43.27 -8.62 -2.92
N ASN A 321 -44.17 -7.66 -2.97
CA ASN A 321 -45.15 -7.43 -1.93
C ASN A 321 -46.35 -8.38 -2.15
N PRO A 322 -46.60 -9.35 -1.24
CA PRO A 322 -47.66 -10.34 -1.41
C PRO A 322 -49.08 -9.75 -1.33
N TYR A 323 -49.23 -8.50 -0.90
CA TYR A 323 -50.54 -7.89 -0.66
C TYR A 323 -51.05 -7.04 -1.83
N ASN A 324 -50.16 -6.38 -2.57
CA ASN A 324 -50.53 -5.55 -3.73
C ASN A 324 -49.96 -6.06 -5.07
N GLY A 325 -49.08 -7.08 -5.03
CA GLY A 325 -48.45 -7.64 -6.22
C GLY A 325 -47.36 -6.77 -6.83
N GLU A 326 -46.96 -5.68 -6.16
CA GLU A 326 -45.86 -4.84 -6.64
C GLU A 326 -44.52 -5.55 -6.48
N GLY A 327 -43.69 -5.41 -7.51
CA GLY A 327 -42.32 -5.91 -7.54
C GLY A 327 -41.33 -4.75 -7.66
N VAL A 328 -40.28 -4.76 -6.85
CA VAL A 328 -39.16 -3.83 -6.94
C VAL A 328 -37.88 -4.62 -7.24
N TRP A 329 -37.21 -4.28 -8.34
CA TRP A 329 -36.02 -5.01 -8.79
C TRP A 329 -34.79 -4.64 -7.96
N TRP A 330 -34.01 -5.64 -7.56
CA TRP A 330 -32.70 -5.41 -6.95
C TRP A 330 -31.78 -4.66 -7.93
N PRO A 331 -31.04 -3.61 -7.50
CA PRO A 331 -30.73 -3.22 -6.12
C PRO A 331 -31.66 -2.16 -5.50
N GLU A 332 -32.79 -1.82 -6.13
CA GLU A 332 -33.74 -0.86 -5.56
C GLU A 332 -34.48 -1.49 -4.37
N LEU A 333 -34.46 -0.81 -3.21
CA LEU A 333 -35.17 -1.26 -2.02
C LEU A 333 -36.59 -0.69 -2.01
N PRO A 334 -37.60 -1.47 -1.58
CA PRO A 334 -38.94 -0.95 -1.38
C PRO A 334 -38.92 0.15 -0.32
N THR A 335 -39.53 1.29 -0.62
CA THR A 335 -39.53 2.48 0.24
C THR A 335 -40.59 2.44 1.34
N CYS A 336 -41.42 1.39 1.38
CA CYS A 336 -42.51 1.24 2.34
C CYS A 336 -42.65 -0.22 2.76
N ALA A 337 -43.18 -0.46 3.96
CA ALA A 337 -43.51 -1.81 4.42
C ALA A 337 -44.61 -2.44 3.55
N ALA A 338 -44.59 -3.76 3.43
CA ALA A 338 -45.65 -4.51 2.78
C ALA A 338 -46.87 -4.53 3.70
N GLU A 339 -47.70 -3.49 3.60
CA GLU A 339 -48.93 -3.43 4.38
C GLU A 339 -50.00 -4.33 3.75
N PRO A 340 -50.70 -5.17 4.55
CA PRO A 340 -51.89 -5.84 4.06
C PRO A 340 -52.91 -4.80 3.62
N ALA A 341 -53.58 -5.05 2.49
CA ALA A 341 -54.66 -4.18 2.02
C ALA A 341 -55.61 -3.88 3.20
N SER A 342 -55.91 -2.58 3.40
CA SER A 342 -56.77 -2.17 4.50
C SER A 342 -58.03 -3.03 4.53
N LEU A 343 -58.50 -3.36 5.75
CA LEU A 343 -59.68 -4.21 5.93
C LEU A 343 -60.90 -3.73 5.12
N ASP A 344 -61.01 -2.41 4.90
CA ASP A 344 -62.08 -1.81 4.10
C ASP A 344 -61.86 -1.91 2.58
N ALA A 345 -60.62 -2.03 2.11
CA ALA A 345 -60.32 -2.38 0.72
C ALA A 345 -60.67 -3.85 0.46
N LEU A 346 -60.27 -4.76 1.35
CA LEU A 346 -60.64 -6.18 1.26
C LEU A 346 -62.15 -6.41 1.31
N ARG A 347 -62.89 -5.66 2.15
CA ARG A 347 -64.35 -5.70 2.20
C ARG A 347 -65.01 -5.22 0.90
N ARG A 348 -64.47 -4.17 0.27
CA ARG A 348 -65.00 -3.65 -1.01
C ARG A 348 -64.76 -4.62 -2.15
N GLU A 349 -63.60 -5.25 -2.19
CA GLU A 349 -63.25 -6.25 -3.20
C GLU A 349 -64.10 -7.52 -3.04
N ALA A 350 -64.31 -7.98 -1.81
CA ALA A 350 -65.21 -9.10 -1.53
C ALA A 350 -66.66 -8.80 -1.96
N ALA A 351 -67.15 -7.57 -1.75
CA ALA A 351 -68.48 -7.13 -2.17
C ALA A 351 -68.63 -6.94 -3.70
N ALA A 352 -67.53 -6.74 -4.43
CA ALA A 352 -67.54 -6.62 -5.89
C ALA A 352 -67.62 -7.98 -6.60
N HIS A 353 -67.27 -9.07 -5.91
CA HIS A 353 -67.28 -10.44 -6.45
C HIS A 353 -68.52 -11.26 -6.03
N SER A 354 -69.41 -10.70 -5.22
CA SER A 354 -70.68 -11.28 -4.79
C SER A 354 -71.86 -10.74 -5.58
#